data_AF-A0A2N6A3D3-F1
#
_entry.id   AF-A0A2N6A3D3-F1
#
_cell.length_a   1.000
_cell.length_b   1.000
_cell.length_c   1.000
_cell.angle_alpha   90.00
_cell.angle_beta   90.00
_cell.angle_gamma   90.00
#
_symmetry.space_group_name_H-M   'P 1'
#
loop_
_entity.id
_entity.type
_entity.pdbx_description
1 polymer ?
#
loop_
_entity_poly.entity_id
_entity_poly.type
_entity_poly.pdbx_seq_one_letter_code
_entity_poly.pdbx_strand_id
1 'polypeptide(L)'
;MRLAPDCKSRNFVLYCKSSEVFSVENLYLCHRYHCKYTSNVLIMNKNTITNFTAINGGIIGLGFILSYLLVHLLKGSLHTEDDFSQYLNILIMVAGIIFFTRKYRATEAPTYFPYWKAFQVGFFLAIFGAIIGKFFLFIYYQYISEDALFNLMKLTEKNFYMMNDIAGRELYSDAVIAEELQSLTPFNIALSGILSNTIFGAIVSFITAAVFKVKSKSSDPFAKSMAEIDNSESSEN
;
A
#
# COMPACT_ATOMS: atom_id res chain seq x y z
N MET A 1 -50.60 2.10 27.83
CA MET A 1 -49.29 2.79 27.95
C MET A 1 -49.00 3.47 26.62
N ARG A 2 -48.55 4.73 26.64
CA ARG A 2 -48.48 5.67 25.50
C ARG A 2 -47.71 5.11 24.30
N LEU A 3 -48.24 5.34 23.10
CA LEU A 3 -47.49 5.25 21.83
C LEU A 3 -46.71 6.55 21.59
N ALA A 4 -45.49 6.44 21.06
CA ALA A 4 -44.82 7.45 20.25
C ALA A 4 -43.72 6.74 19.41
N PRO A 5 -43.22 7.35 18.31
CA PRO A 5 -43.75 7.13 16.97
C PRO A 5 -42.65 6.83 15.92
N ASP A 6 -43.05 6.69 14.66
CA ASP A 6 -42.21 6.73 13.45
C ASP A 6 -41.22 5.58 13.18
N CYS A 7 -41.73 4.54 12.52
CA CYS A 7 -40.96 3.87 11.46
C CYS A 7 -41.70 4.05 10.14
N LYS A 8 -41.41 5.17 9.47
CA LYS A 8 -41.91 5.51 8.14
C LYS A 8 -41.36 4.51 7.13
N SER A 9 -42.28 3.96 6.34
CA SER A 9 -42.11 2.92 5.33
C SER A 9 -40.92 3.11 4.38
N ARG A 10 -40.14 2.04 4.20
CA ARG A 10 -39.70 1.58 2.88
C ARG A 10 -39.69 0.06 2.86
N ASN A 11 -40.38 -0.49 1.86
CA ASN A 11 -40.53 -1.90 1.56
C ASN A 11 -39.25 -2.72 1.85
N PHE A 12 -39.29 -3.54 2.89
CA PHE A 12 -38.38 -4.66 3.05
C PHE A 12 -39.22 -5.92 3.13
N VAL A 13 -39.29 -6.63 2.00
CA VAL A 13 -39.81 -7.99 1.92
C VAL A 13 -38.78 -8.87 2.63
N LEU A 14 -39.12 -9.33 3.84
CA LEU A 14 -38.34 -10.32 4.57
C LEU A 14 -38.86 -11.72 4.18
N TYR A 15 -38.08 -12.46 3.41
CA TYR A 15 -38.31 -13.89 3.21
C TYR A 15 -37.88 -14.64 4.48
N CYS A 16 -38.85 -15.05 5.31
CA CYS A 16 -38.65 -16.12 6.28
C CYS A 16 -38.85 -17.45 5.55
N LYS A 17 -37.75 -18.21 5.36
CA LYS A 17 -37.80 -19.59 4.89
C LYS A 17 -38.53 -20.42 5.96
N SER A 18 -39.71 -20.91 5.63
CA SER A 18 -40.53 -21.73 6.51
C SER A 18 -39.96 -23.14 6.64
N SER A 19 -39.56 -23.53 7.84
CA SER A 19 -39.76 -24.88 8.35
C SER A 19 -39.47 -24.84 9.84
N GLU A 20 -40.55 -24.73 10.63
CA GLU A 20 -40.73 -25.19 12.01
C GLU A 20 -41.61 -24.19 12.79
N VAL A 21 -42.68 -24.75 13.36
CA VAL A 21 -43.65 -24.09 14.24
C VAL A 21 -42.91 -23.54 15.45
N PHE A 22 -42.85 -22.22 15.63
CA PHE A 22 -42.19 -21.62 16.79
C PHE A 22 -43.06 -20.57 17.50
N SER A 23 -43.16 -20.78 18.81
CA SER A 23 -43.89 -20.00 19.82
C SER A 23 -43.53 -18.50 19.83
N VAL A 24 -44.53 -17.68 20.17
CA VAL A 24 -44.57 -16.21 20.12
C VAL A 24 -43.49 -15.53 21.00
N GLU A 25 -42.86 -16.26 21.93
CA GLU A 25 -41.77 -15.73 22.78
C GLU A 25 -40.42 -15.59 22.06
N ASN A 26 -40.17 -16.30 20.96
CA ASN A 26 -38.86 -16.28 20.28
C ASN A 26 -38.67 -15.13 19.27
N LEU A 27 -39.74 -14.38 18.93
CA LEU A 27 -39.63 -13.24 18.01
C LEU A 27 -38.87 -12.05 18.61
N TYR A 28 -38.93 -11.88 19.94
CA TYR A 28 -38.30 -10.76 20.64
C TYR A 28 -36.78 -10.89 20.73
N LEU A 29 -36.23 -12.10 20.74
CA LEU A 29 -34.79 -12.29 20.68
C LEU A 29 -34.23 -11.94 19.30
N CYS A 30 -34.91 -12.34 18.22
CA CYS A 30 -34.42 -12.13 16.86
C CYS A 30 -34.27 -10.64 16.52
N HIS A 31 -35.18 -9.80 17.01
CA HIS A 31 -35.15 -8.34 16.79
C HIS A 31 -34.04 -7.61 17.57
N ARG A 32 -33.56 -8.17 18.70
CA ARG A 32 -32.51 -7.56 19.52
C ARG A 32 -31.11 -7.84 19.01
N TYR A 33 -30.86 -9.00 18.40
CA TYR A 33 -29.54 -9.35 17.89
C TYR A 33 -29.23 -8.72 16.52
N HIS A 34 -30.24 -8.54 15.66
CA HIS A 34 -30.00 -8.01 14.32
C HIS A 34 -29.81 -6.49 14.23
N CYS A 35 -30.25 -5.72 15.23
CA CYS A 35 -30.05 -4.25 15.25
C CYS A 35 -28.64 -3.84 15.69
N LYS A 36 -27.84 -4.74 16.25
CA LYS A 36 -26.44 -4.46 16.65
C LYS A 36 -25.42 -4.75 15.54
N TYR A 37 -25.84 -5.41 14.45
CA TYR A 37 -24.93 -5.85 13.39
C TYR A 37 -24.98 -4.99 12.12
N THR A 38 -25.95 -4.07 12.02
CA THR A 38 -26.19 -3.24 10.83
C THR A 38 -25.78 -1.77 10.98
N SER A 39 -25.08 -1.39 12.06
CA SER A 39 -24.48 -0.06 12.22
C SER A 39 -22.95 -0.01 12.05
N ASN A 40 -22.28 -1.15 11.89
CA ASN A 40 -20.81 -1.21 11.71
C ASN A 40 -20.34 -1.32 10.26
N VAL A 41 -21.25 -1.09 9.31
CA VAL A 41 -20.89 -0.91 7.90
C VAL A 41 -21.00 0.58 7.61
N LEU A 42 -19.86 1.20 7.28
CA LEU A 42 -19.72 2.55 6.70
C LEU A 42 -19.52 3.76 7.62
N ILE A 43 -18.77 3.64 8.73
CA ILE A 43 -17.89 4.75 9.16
C ILE A 43 -16.55 4.16 9.62
N MET A 44 -15.76 3.64 8.68
CA MET A 44 -14.34 3.41 8.98
C MET A 44 -13.65 4.77 9.08
N ASN A 45 -13.20 5.07 10.29
CA ASN A 45 -12.48 6.28 10.67
C ASN A 45 -11.37 6.60 9.65
N LYS A 46 -11.41 7.83 9.10
CA LYS A 46 -10.45 8.33 8.09
C LYS A 46 -8.99 8.24 8.59
N ASN A 47 -8.79 8.13 9.91
CA ASN A 47 -7.48 8.04 10.57
C ASN A 47 -6.87 6.62 10.62
N THR A 48 -7.62 5.56 10.30
CA THR A 48 -7.09 4.18 10.49
C THR A 48 -6.04 3.80 9.44
N ILE A 49 -6.22 4.22 8.17
CA ILE A 49 -5.25 3.93 7.11
C ILE A 49 -3.94 4.67 7.40
N THR A 50 -4.01 5.98 7.64
CA THR A 50 -2.84 6.83 7.84
C THR A 50 -2.00 6.35 9.02
N ASN A 51 -2.62 6.09 10.18
CA ASN A 51 -1.91 5.60 11.36
C ASN A 51 -1.24 4.25 11.12
N PHE A 52 -1.95 3.30 10.51
CA PHE A 52 -1.38 2.00 10.17
C PHE A 52 -0.20 2.15 9.21
N THR A 53 -0.35 2.94 8.14
CA THR A 53 0.69 3.12 7.12
C THR A 53 1.89 3.90 7.64
N ALA A 54 1.71 4.84 8.56
CA ALA A 54 2.80 5.59 9.17
C ALA A 54 3.69 4.68 10.03
N ILE A 55 3.09 3.86 10.91
CA ILE A 55 3.83 2.94 11.78
C ILE A 55 4.54 1.88 10.95
N ASN A 56 3.82 1.19 10.07
CA ASN A 56 4.40 0.09 9.29
C ASN A 56 5.33 0.60 8.18
N GLY A 57 5.07 1.78 7.62
CA GLY A 57 6.00 2.46 6.70
C GLY A 57 7.28 2.89 7.42
N GLY A 58 7.19 3.27 8.69
CA GLY A 58 8.36 3.49 9.54
C GLY A 58 9.21 2.24 9.74
N ILE A 59 8.61 1.06 9.85
CA ILE A 59 9.35 -0.21 9.89
C ILE A 59 10.09 -0.45 8.57
N ILE A 60 9.48 -0.16 7.42
CA ILE A 60 10.14 -0.25 6.11
C ILE A 60 11.32 0.74 6.04
N GLY A 61 11.11 1.98 6.46
CA GLY A 61 12.15 3.01 6.52
C GLY A 61 13.31 2.60 7.44
N LEU A 62 13.01 2.00 8.59
CA LEU A 62 14.02 1.43 9.48
C LEU A 62 14.77 0.27 8.81
N GLY A 63 14.09 -0.55 8.01
CA GLY A 63 14.73 -1.55 7.15
C GLY A 63 15.75 -0.94 6.17
N PHE A 64 15.44 0.21 5.57
CA PHE A 64 16.42 0.94 4.73
C PHE A 64 17.60 1.46 5.54
N ILE A 65 17.36 2.00 6.73
CA ILE A 65 18.45 2.47 7.60
C ILE A 65 19.38 1.31 7.94
N LEU A 66 18.82 0.16 8.33
CA LEU A 66 19.60 -1.05 8.63
C LEU A 66 20.38 -1.56 7.42
N SER A 67 19.81 -1.49 6.22
CA SER A 67 20.51 -1.93 4.99
C SER A 67 21.72 -1.03 4.69
N TYR A 68 21.58 0.29 4.84
CA TYR A 68 22.67 1.24 4.66
C TYR A 68 23.77 1.03 5.71
N LEU A 69 23.40 0.90 6.99
CA LEU A 69 24.36 0.64 8.06
C LEU A 69 25.08 -0.69 7.88
N LEU A 70 24.38 -1.73 7.44
CA LEU A 70 24.98 -3.03 7.17
C LEU A 70 26.06 -2.93 6.08
N VAL A 71 25.77 -2.25 4.97
CA VAL A 71 26.76 -2.04 3.90
C VAL A 71 27.93 -1.21 4.38
N HIS A 72 27.67 -0.14 5.13
CA HIS A 72 28.72 0.69 5.70
C HIS A 72 29.66 -0.12 6.61
N LEU A 73 29.12 -1.01 7.46
CA LEU A 73 29.92 -1.87 8.33
C LEU A 73 30.76 -2.90 7.56
N LEU A 74 30.22 -3.44 6.46
CA LEU A 74 30.92 -4.46 5.67
C LEU A 74 31.97 -3.89 4.72
N LYS A 75 31.78 -2.65 4.24
CA LYS A 75 32.60 -2.06 3.17
C LYS A 75 33.29 -0.75 3.54
N GLY A 76 33.03 -0.21 4.72
CA GLY A 76 33.54 1.08 5.20
C GLY A 76 32.83 2.29 4.60
N SER A 77 32.24 2.20 3.40
CA SER A 77 31.49 3.29 2.76
C SER A 77 30.36 2.76 1.87
N LEU A 78 29.34 3.60 1.63
CA LEU A 78 28.28 3.36 0.66
C LEU A 78 28.78 3.65 -0.77
N HIS A 79 28.09 3.10 -1.79
CA HIS A 79 28.37 3.32 -3.21
C HIS A 79 29.75 2.89 -3.69
N THR A 80 30.29 1.84 -3.08
CA THR A 80 31.45 1.11 -3.62
C THR A 80 31.02 0.23 -4.80
N GLU A 81 31.96 -0.20 -5.66
CA GLU A 81 31.66 -0.91 -6.92
C GLU A 81 30.73 -2.14 -6.73
N ASP A 82 30.84 -2.83 -5.59
CA ASP A 82 30.05 -4.04 -5.31
C ASP A 82 28.77 -3.75 -4.49
N ASP A 83 28.38 -2.49 -4.28
CA ASP A 83 27.31 -2.11 -3.34
C ASP A 83 25.95 -2.77 -3.70
N PHE A 84 25.43 -3.57 -2.77
CA PHE A 84 24.15 -4.26 -2.90
C PHE A 84 23.02 -3.57 -2.12
N SER A 85 23.28 -2.40 -1.52
CA SER A 85 22.30 -1.61 -0.74
C SER A 85 21.07 -1.26 -1.58
N GLN A 86 21.25 -0.92 -2.87
CA GLN A 86 20.15 -0.61 -3.78
C GLN A 86 19.21 -1.80 -3.97
N TYR A 87 19.76 -2.99 -4.25
CA TYR A 87 18.98 -4.21 -4.44
C TYR A 87 18.26 -4.63 -3.16
N LEU A 88 18.93 -4.52 -2.01
CA LEU A 88 18.30 -4.77 -0.72
C LEU A 88 17.14 -3.80 -0.45
N ASN A 89 17.33 -2.52 -0.73
CA ASN A 89 16.27 -1.52 -0.52
C ASN A 89 15.06 -1.76 -1.42
N ILE A 90 15.29 -2.17 -2.68
CA ILE A 90 14.19 -2.57 -3.58
C ILE A 90 13.46 -3.79 -3.00
N LEU A 91 14.20 -4.81 -2.55
CA LEU A 91 13.62 -6.02 -1.97
C LEU A 91 12.80 -5.70 -0.71
N ILE A 92 13.35 -4.89 0.21
CA ILE A 92 12.69 -4.47 1.44
C ILE A 92 11.42 -3.67 1.13
N MET A 93 11.46 -2.76 0.15
CA MET A 93 10.30 -1.97 -0.25
C MET A 93 9.18 -2.89 -0.78
N VAL A 94 9.50 -3.78 -1.73
CA VAL A 94 8.53 -4.67 -2.36
C VAL A 94 7.94 -5.66 -1.34
N ALA A 95 8.81 -6.34 -0.58
CA ALA A 95 8.38 -7.29 0.44
C ALA A 95 7.55 -6.60 1.53
N GLY A 96 7.96 -5.42 1.97
CA GLY A 96 7.25 -4.61 2.95
C GLY A 96 5.86 -4.22 2.48
N ILE A 97 5.72 -3.67 1.27
CA ILE A 97 4.41 -3.30 0.69
C ILE A 97 3.49 -4.52 0.60
N ILE A 98 3.96 -5.66 0.09
CA ILE A 98 3.16 -6.87 -0.04
C ILE A 98 2.71 -7.39 1.34
N PHE A 99 3.64 -7.50 2.28
CA PHE A 99 3.39 -8.04 3.61
C PHE A 99 2.42 -7.15 4.40
N PHE A 100 2.67 -5.84 4.46
CA PHE A 100 1.84 -4.93 5.24
C PHE A 100 0.48 -4.67 4.59
N THR A 101 0.37 -4.68 3.25
CA THR A 101 -0.93 -4.60 2.58
C THR A 101 -1.78 -5.83 2.88
N ARG A 102 -1.17 -7.03 2.87
CA ARG A 102 -1.85 -8.27 3.29
C ARG A 102 -2.26 -8.22 4.76
N LYS A 103 -1.39 -7.73 5.65
CA LYS A 103 -1.68 -7.57 7.08
C LYS A 103 -2.85 -6.60 7.30
N TYR A 104 -2.83 -5.45 6.63
CA TYR A 104 -3.91 -4.45 6.71
C TYR A 104 -5.26 -5.04 6.29
N ARG A 105 -5.27 -5.79 5.18
CA ARG A 105 -6.48 -6.49 4.74
C ARG A 105 -7.00 -7.45 5.82
N ALA A 106 -6.12 -8.23 6.44
CA ALA A 106 -6.52 -9.21 7.45
C ALA A 106 -7.07 -8.56 8.74
N THR A 107 -6.53 -7.42 9.15
CA THR A 107 -6.92 -6.77 10.42
C THR A 107 -8.08 -5.80 10.27
N GLU A 108 -8.08 -4.95 9.23
CA GLU A 108 -9.02 -3.83 9.10
C GLU A 108 -10.12 -4.04 8.06
N ALA A 109 -9.91 -4.94 7.10
CA ALA A 109 -10.79 -5.08 5.94
C ALA A 109 -10.92 -6.53 5.41
N PRO A 110 -11.31 -7.50 6.26
CA PRO A 110 -11.31 -8.91 5.87
C PRO A 110 -12.35 -9.24 4.78
N THR A 111 -13.52 -8.59 4.83
CA THR A 111 -14.67 -8.92 3.96
C THR A 111 -14.74 -8.07 2.69
N TYR A 112 -14.28 -6.82 2.75
CA TYR A 112 -14.35 -5.88 1.63
C TYR A 112 -13.08 -5.06 1.52
N PHE A 113 -12.33 -5.26 0.45
CA PHE A 113 -11.08 -4.56 0.21
C PHE A 113 -11.03 -4.08 -1.25
N PRO A 114 -11.61 -2.90 -1.54
CA PRO A 114 -11.67 -2.39 -2.90
C PRO A 114 -10.28 -2.02 -3.42
N TYR A 115 -10.11 -2.11 -4.74
CA TYR A 115 -8.83 -1.87 -5.43
C TYR A 115 -8.18 -0.54 -5.02
N TRP A 116 -8.95 0.55 -5.00
CA TRP A 116 -8.44 1.87 -4.64
C TRP A 116 -7.91 1.94 -3.21
N LYS A 117 -8.58 1.28 -2.25
CA LYS A 117 -8.14 1.24 -0.86
C LYS A 117 -6.88 0.40 -0.70
N ALA A 118 -6.76 -0.70 -1.45
CA ALA A 118 -5.55 -1.52 -1.47
C ALA A 118 -4.35 -0.75 -2.02
N PHE A 119 -4.55 0.02 -3.09
CA PHE A 119 -3.52 0.89 -3.65
C PHE A 119 -3.07 1.96 -2.65
N GLN A 120 -4.01 2.67 -2.01
CA GLN A 120 -3.69 3.73 -1.05
C GLN A 120 -2.82 3.23 0.11
N VAL A 121 -3.11 2.03 0.63
CA VAL A 121 -2.30 1.43 1.71
C VAL A 121 -0.86 1.24 1.28
N GLY A 122 -0.63 0.61 0.12
CA GLY A 122 0.72 0.43 -0.41
C GLY A 122 1.44 1.75 -0.70
N PHE A 123 0.72 2.71 -1.28
CA PHE A 123 1.28 4.00 -1.66
C PHE A 123 1.76 4.81 -0.44
N PHE A 124 0.94 4.87 0.62
CA PHE A 124 1.33 5.56 1.85
C PHE A 124 2.48 4.83 2.58
N LEU A 125 2.51 3.49 2.58
CA LEU A 125 3.66 2.74 3.11
C LEU A 125 4.96 3.14 2.41
N ALA A 126 4.94 3.26 1.09
CA ALA A 126 6.10 3.66 0.30
C ALA A 126 6.54 5.10 0.64
N ILE A 127 5.61 6.04 0.75
CA ILE A 127 5.91 7.44 1.11
C ILE A 127 6.58 7.51 2.49
N PHE A 128 5.96 6.93 3.53
CA PHE A 128 6.52 7.02 4.88
C PHE A 128 7.87 6.31 4.98
N GLY A 129 8.03 5.14 4.36
CA GLY A 129 9.31 4.44 4.30
C GLY A 129 10.39 5.23 3.55
N ALA A 130 10.04 5.84 2.42
CA ALA A 130 10.96 6.67 1.63
C ALA A 130 11.41 7.91 2.40
N ILE A 131 10.49 8.64 3.03
CA ILE A 131 10.83 9.83 3.82
C ILE A 131 11.83 9.47 4.93
N ILE A 132 11.53 8.45 5.73
CA ILE A 132 12.40 8.05 6.85
C ILE A 132 13.76 7.56 6.37
N GLY A 133 13.79 6.68 5.36
CA GLY A 133 15.05 6.15 4.83
C GLY A 133 15.92 7.20 4.14
N LYS A 134 15.32 8.14 3.41
CA LYS A 134 16.07 9.20 2.70
C LYS A 134 16.45 10.36 3.60
N PHE A 135 15.69 10.62 4.67
CA PHE A 135 16.10 11.54 5.72
C PHE A 135 17.37 11.05 6.44
N PHE A 136 17.45 9.75 6.74
CA PHE A 136 18.69 9.17 7.24
C PHE A 136 19.84 9.31 6.24
N LEU A 137 19.58 9.03 4.96
CA LEU A 137 20.60 9.14 3.91
C LEU A 137 21.14 10.58 3.76
N PHE A 138 20.28 11.59 3.93
CA PHE A 138 20.68 13.00 3.99
C PHE A 138 21.68 13.26 5.12
N ILE A 139 21.35 12.80 6.35
CA ILE A 139 22.25 12.92 7.51
C ILE A 139 23.55 12.18 7.26
N TYR A 140 23.48 11.00 6.63
CA TYR A 140 24.64 10.18 6.35
C TYR A 140 25.67 10.89 5.47
N TYR A 141 25.26 11.47 4.34
CA TYR A 141 26.18 12.20 3.47
C TYR A 141 26.70 13.50 4.09
N GLN A 142 25.88 14.18 4.90
CA GLN A 142 26.23 15.50 5.43
C GLN A 142 27.12 15.42 6.68
N TYR A 143 26.97 14.38 7.51
CA TYR A 143 27.59 14.32 8.84
C TYR A 143 28.40 13.05 9.12
N ILE A 144 28.15 11.95 8.41
CA ILE A 144 28.79 10.65 8.70
C ILE A 144 29.96 10.40 7.75
N SER A 145 29.75 10.51 6.44
CA SER A 145 30.78 10.26 5.44
C SER A 145 30.58 11.11 4.20
N GLU A 146 31.40 12.16 4.08
CA GLU A 146 31.49 12.96 2.85
C GLU A 146 32.09 12.12 1.69
N ASP A 147 32.97 11.17 2.01
CA ASP A 147 33.55 10.25 1.02
C ASP A 147 32.50 9.41 0.29
N ALA A 148 31.40 9.05 0.95
CA ALA A 148 30.31 8.30 0.33
C ALA A 148 29.60 9.10 -0.77
N LEU A 149 29.53 10.43 -0.63
CA LEU A 149 28.99 11.30 -1.68
C LEU A 149 29.94 11.34 -2.88
N PHE A 150 31.24 11.44 -2.64
CA PHE A 150 32.24 11.41 -3.71
C PHE A 150 32.26 10.07 -4.46
N ASN A 151 32.12 8.95 -3.74
CA ASN A 151 31.97 7.63 -4.33
C ASN A 151 30.70 7.53 -5.20
N LEU A 152 29.58 8.09 -4.73
CA LEU A 152 28.36 8.17 -5.52
C LEU A 152 28.55 8.98 -6.81
N MET A 153 29.25 10.12 -6.76
CA MET A 153 29.53 10.94 -7.94
C MET A 153 30.36 10.16 -8.96
N LYS A 154 31.44 9.50 -8.52
CA LYS A 154 32.27 8.64 -9.39
C LYS A 154 31.49 7.50 -10.01
N LEU A 155 30.65 6.83 -9.22
CA LEU A 155 29.82 5.73 -9.71
C LEU A 155 28.81 6.23 -10.74
N THR A 156 28.21 7.40 -10.50
CA THR A 156 27.27 8.04 -11.41
C THR A 156 27.94 8.43 -12.73
N GLU A 157 29.12 9.05 -12.67
CA GLU A 157 29.94 9.38 -13.83
C GLU A 157 30.27 8.13 -14.66
N LYS A 158 30.76 7.06 -14.00
CA LYS A 158 31.02 5.77 -14.65
C LYS A 158 29.78 5.21 -15.34
N ASN A 159 28.61 5.30 -14.70
CA ASN A 159 27.35 4.83 -15.28
C ASN A 159 26.98 5.61 -16.55
N PHE A 160 27.20 6.93 -16.61
CA PHE A 160 26.95 7.72 -17.82
C PHE A 160 27.85 7.30 -18.99
N TYR A 161 29.15 7.13 -18.74
CA TYR A 161 30.06 6.66 -19.78
C TYR A 161 29.75 5.23 -20.23
N MET A 162 29.36 4.34 -19.31
CA MET A 162 28.88 3.00 -19.68
C MET A 162 27.62 3.05 -20.54
N MET A 163 26.68 3.97 -20.28
CA MET A 163 25.49 4.12 -21.14
C MET A 163 25.85 4.61 -22.54
N ASN A 164 26.81 5.52 -22.69
CA ASN A 164 27.31 5.97 -24.00
C ASN A 164 27.93 4.80 -24.78
N ASP A 165 28.75 3.99 -24.12
CA ASP A 165 29.39 2.81 -24.72
C ASP A 165 28.35 1.78 -25.19
N ILE A 166 27.38 1.44 -24.34
CA ILE A 166 26.27 0.52 -24.67
C ILE A 166 25.46 1.02 -25.87
N ALA A 167 25.30 2.33 -26.01
CA ALA A 167 24.54 2.92 -27.11
C ALA A 167 25.32 3.04 -28.42
N GLY A 168 26.65 2.85 -28.39
CA GLY A 168 27.54 3.02 -29.54
C GLY A 168 27.59 4.46 -30.07
N ARG A 169 27.14 5.44 -29.26
CA ARG A 169 27.13 6.88 -29.58
C ARG A 169 27.14 7.70 -28.30
N GLU A 170 27.61 8.94 -28.37
CA GLU A 170 27.47 9.90 -27.28
C GLU A 170 25.99 10.27 -27.08
N LEU A 171 25.33 9.59 -26.14
CA LEU A 171 23.99 9.96 -25.68
C LEU A 171 24.05 11.17 -24.74
N TYR A 172 25.08 11.22 -23.91
CA TYR A 172 25.34 12.26 -22.93
C TYR A 172 26.68 12.92 -23.25
N SER A 173 26.67 14.23 -23.46
CA SER A 173 27.90 15.00 -23.58
C SER A 173 28.52 15.25 -22.20
N ASP A 174 29.82 15.49 -22.16
CA ASP A 174 30.56 15.77 -20.92
C ASP A 174 29.97 16.97 -20.14
N ALA A 175 29.41 17.94 -20.86
CA ALA A 175 28.75 19.09 -20.25
C ALA A 175 27.49 18.68 -19.46
N VAL A 176 26.68 17.77 -20.00
CA VAL A 176 25.48 17.24 -19.33
C VAL A 176 25.87 16.40 -18.12
N ILE A 177 26.91 15.57 -18.25
CA ILE A 177 27.41 14.75 -17.15
C ILE A 177 27.90 15.65 -16.00
N ALA A 178 28.67 16.70 -16.31
CA ALA A 178 29.16 17.63 -15.29
C ALA A 178 28.04 18.38 -14.57
N GLU A 179 26.98 18.80 -15.28
CA GLU A 179 25.81 19.44 -14.68
C GLU A 179 25.08 18.48 -13.74
N GLU A 180 24.88 17.23 -14.15
CA GLU A 180 24.24 16.21 -13.32
C GLU A 180 25.06 15.95 -12.04
N LEU A 181 26.39 15.83 -12.15
CA LEU A 181 27.26 15.63 -10.99
C LEU A 181 27.22 16.82 -10.02
N GLN A 182 27.14 18.05 -10.53
CA GLN A 182 26.97 19.23 -9.68
C GLN A 182 25.60 19.27 -8.99
N SER A 183 24.58 18.65 -9.59
CA SER A 183 23.25 18.56 -8.99
C SER A 183 23.17 17.61 -7.78
N LEU A 184 24.18 16.73 -7.59
CA LEU A 184 24.28 15.74 -6.52
C LEU A 184 24.62 16.37 -5.15
N THR A 185 23.75 17.26 -4.69
CA THR A 185 23.80 17.75 -3.31
C THR A 185 23.07 16.77 -2.38
N PRO A 186 23.44 16.64 -1.09
CA PRO A 186 22.76 15.76 -0.14
C PRO A 186 21.25 15.98 -0.10
N PHE A 187 20.83 17.25 -0.17
CA PHE A 187 19.42 17.62 -0.21
C PHE A 187 18.72 17.13 -1.48
N ASN A 188 19.31 17.37 -2.65
CA ASN A 188 18.73 16.93 -3.93
C ASN A 188 18.67 15.41 -4.04
N ILE A 189 19.68 14.69 -3.56
CA ILE A 189 19.69 13.22 -3.54
C ILE A 189 18.58 12.68 -2.64
N ALA A 190 18.38 13.28 -1.46
CA ALA A 190 17.29 12.88 -0.57
C ALA A 190 15.92 13.16 -1.20
N LEU A 191 15.72 14.35 -1.75
CA LEU A 191 14.44 14.76 -2.35
C LEU A 191 14.09 13.93 -3.59
N SER A 192 15.02 13.83 -4.55
CA SER A 192 14.87 12.98 -5.74
C SER A 192 14.69 11.51 -5.36
N GLY A 193 15.41 11.05 -4.33
CA GLY A 193 15.28 9.71 -3.79
C GLY A 193 13.90 9.43 -3.19
N ILE A 194 13.28 10.39 -2.50
CA ILE A 194 11.90 10.25 -2.00
C ILE A 194 10.92 10.14 -3.15
N LEU A 195 11.05 11.02 -4.16
CA LEU A 195 10.17 11.02 -5.32
C LEU A 195 10.30 9.73 -6.13
N SER A 196 11.53 9.32 -6.44
CA SER A 196 11.82 8.08 -7.17
C SER A 196 11.28 6.85 -6.43
N ASN A 197 11.55 6.72 -5.13
CA ASN A 197 11.02 5.61 -4.33
C ASN A 197 9.49 5.64 -4.22
N THR A 198 8.88 6.82 -4.16
CA THR A 198 7.42 6.96 -4.09
C THR A 198 6.76 6.55 -5.39
N ILE A 199 7.31 6.95 -6.54
CA ILE A 199 6.83 6.55 -7.87
C ILE A 199 6.97 5.04 -8.04
N PHE A 200 8.14 4.49 -7.72
CA PHE A 200 8.35 3.03 -7.76
C PHE A 200 7.40 2.30 -6.82
N GLY A 201 7.25 2.80 -5.59
CA GLY A 201 6.30 2.27 -4.62
C GLY A 201 4.85 2.34 -5.10
N ALA A 202 4.46 3.37 -5.84
CA ALA A 202 3.14 3.47 -6.46
C ALA A 202 2.91 2.35 -7.49
N ILE A 203 3.91 2.06 -8.34
CA ILE A 203 3.85 0.96 -9.31
C ILE A 203 3.65 -0.38 -8.58
N VAL A 204 4.49 -0.65 -7.57
CA VAL A 204 4.38 -1.87 -6.74
C VAL A 204 3.03 -1.93 -6.05
N SER A 205 2.50 -0.79 -5.60
CA SER A 205 1.19 -0.72 -4.94
C SER A 205 0.04 -1.02 -5.90
N PHE A 206 0.12 -0.61 -7.16
CA PHE A 206 -0.87 -1.00 -8.17
C PHE A 206 -0.88 -2.51 -8.39
N ILE A 207 0.31 -3.12 -8.52
CA ILE A 207 0.44 -4.58 -8.65
C ILE A 207 -0.15 -5.28 -7.42
N THR A 208 0.23 -4.82 -6.23
CA THR A 208 -0.23 -5.37 -4.95
C THR A 208 -1.74 -5.23 -4.77
N ALA A 209 -2.31 -4.09 -5.18
CA ALA A 209 -3.74 -3.85 -5.17
C ALA A 209 -4.50 -4.79 -6.12
N ALA A 210 -3.94 -5.10 -7.28
CA ALA A 210 -4.53 -6.04 -8.23
C ALA A 210 -4.62 -7.46 -7.63
N VAL A 211 -3.58 -7.87 -6.89
CA VAL A 211 -3.49 -9.19 -6.25
C VAL A 211 -4.42 -9.32 -5.05
N PHE A 212 -4.48 -8.30 -4.18
CA PHE A 212 -5.20 -8.40 -2.90
C PHE A 212 -6.63 -7.87 -2.92
N LYS A 213 -7.14 -7.32 -4.04
CA LYS A 213 -8.51 -6.82 -4.13
C LYS A 213 -9.52 -7.91 -3.77
N VAL A 214 -10.47 -7.56 -2.91
CA VAL A 214 -11.64 -8.39 -2.60
C VAL A 214 -12.86 -7.58 -2.94
N LYS A 215 -13.58 -8.02 -3.98
CA LYS A 215 -14.91 -7.51 -4.24
C LYS A 215 -15.83 -8.06 -3.14
N SER A 216 -16.53 -7.16 -2.47
CA SER A 216 -17.73 -7.55 -1.74
C SER A 216 -18.61 -8.30 -2.73
N LYS A 217 -19.21 -9.42 -2.32
CA LYS A 217 -20.22 -10.11 -3.12
C LYS A 217 -21.35 -9.09 -3.29
N SER A 218 -21.31 -8.31 -4.37
CA SER A 218 -22.42 -7.44 -4.73
C SER A 218 -23.55 -8.38 -5.07
N SER A 219 -24.48 -8.53 -4.14
CA SER A 219 -25.87 -8.71 -4.49
C SER A 219 -26.24 -7.49 -5.33
N ASP A 220 -25.89 -7.48 -6.62
CA ASP A 220 -26.66 -6.70 -7.56
C ASP A 220 -28.08 -7.20 -7.35
N PRO A 221 -29.01 -6.37 -6.85
CA PRO A 221 -30.38 -6.81 -6.64
C PRO A 221 -30.94 -7.38 -7.95
N PHE A 222 -30.48 -6.83 -9.09
CA PHE A 222 -30.69 -7.33 -10.44
C PHE A 222 -30.08 -8.71 -10.71
N ALA A 223 -28.80 -8.97 -10.42
CA ALA A 223 -28.23 -10.30 -10.64
C ALA A 223 -28.84 -11.35 -9.71
N LYS A 224 -29.20 -10.95 -8.49
CA LYS A 224 -29.87 -11.84 -7.53
C LYS A 224 -31.32 -12.13 -7.94
N SER A 225 -32.05 -11.15 -8.46
CA SER A 225 -33.43 -11.34 -8.95
C SER A 225 -33.48 -12.10 -10.27
N MET A 226 -32.52 -11.89 -11.20
CA MET A 226 -32.42 -12.68 -12.43
C MET A 226 -32.09 -14.15 -12.14
N ALA A 227 -31.18 -14.41 -11.20
CA ALA A 227 -30.89 -15.77 -10.76
C ALA A 227 -32.07 -16.44 -10.05
N GLU A 228 -32.97 -15.68 -9.42
CA GLU A 228 -34.17 -16.21 -8.78
C GLU A 228 -35.24 -16.62 -9.81
N ILE A 229 -35.35 -15.89 -10.93
CA ILE A 229 -36.25 -16.20 -12.04
C ILE A 229 -35.82 -17.50 -12.76
N ASP A 230 -34.53 -17.64 -13.12
CA ASP A 230 -34.01 -18.86 -13.77
C ASP A 230 -34.20 -20.13 -12.92
N ASN A 231 -34.09 -20.00 -11.58
CA ASN A 231 -34.28 -21.13 -10.67
C ASN A 231 -35.76 -21.49 -10.46
N SER A 232 -36.70 -20.54 -10.66
CA SER A 232 -38.13 -20.85 -10.61
C SER A 232 -38.63 -21.61 -11.85
N GLU A 233 -38.13 -21.29 -13.04
CA GLU A 233 -38.49 -21.97 -14.30
C GLU A 233 -38.00 -23.42 -14.37
N SER A 234 -36.86 -23.72 -13.73
CA SER A 234 -36.32 -25.10 -13.67
C SER A 234 -37.01 -25.99 -12.62
N SER A 235 -37.88 -25.43 -11.78
CA SER A 235 -38.64 -26.18 -10.76
C SER A 235 -40.09 -26.50 -11.17
N GLU A 236 -40.53 -26.01 -12.33
CA GLU A 236 -41.86 -26.29 -12.91
C GLU A 236 -41.84 -27.32 -14.06
N ASN A 237 -40.68 -27.90 -14.41
CA ASN A 237 -40.54 -29.01 -15.37
C ASN A 237 -40.14 -30.33 -14.69
#